data_AF-A0A0C1XLR1-F1
#
_entry.id   AF-A0A0C1XLR1-F1
#
_cell.length_a   1.000
_cell.length_b   1.000
_cell.length_c   1.000
_cell.angle_alpha   90.00
_cell.angle_beta   90.00
_cell.angle_gamma   90.00
#
_symmetry.space_group_name_H-M   'P 1'
#
loop_
_entity.id
_entity.type
_entity.pdbx_description
1 polymer ?
#
loop_
_entity_poly.entity_id
_entity_poly.type
_entity_poly.pdbx_seq_one_letter_code
_entity_poly.pdbx_strand_id
1 'polypeptide(L)'
;MSEPEKTEMTTEPATDEATAEATDRATEAPAAPEALETTAAPEATALGAVSRMFPDGSGPAADPAGSHFERRIRSFQPRRSRVTTGQAEALRRHWSDWGLDIDGQRIIDPAEMFDGLPAVLEIGFGMGEATALMAAADPGTGILAVDVHTPGQGNLFRLAEQNGLSNIRVANGDAIILLREMLKPASLDGIRVYFPDPWPKKRHHKRRLIQPEFLTLAAERLRPGAVLHCATDWEPYAEQMLDVLTAHPGFENTCQDGGYAPRPASRPLTRFEGQGLDKGHVVRDLLFSRV
;
A
#
# COMPACT_ATOMS: atom_id res chain seq x y z
N MET A 1 -12.04 54.79 -9.87
CA MET A 1 -13.14 54.87 -8.89
C MET A 1 -14.42 54.39 -9.55
N SER A 2 -14.76 53.10 -9.40
CA SER A 2 -16.10 52.57 -9.70
C SER A 2 -16.21 51.20 -9.02
N GLU A 3 -16.82 51.19 -7.84
CA GLU A 3 -17.44 49.99 -7.26
C GLU A 3 -18.83 49.78 -7.86
N PRO A 4 -19.39 48.57 -7.77
CA PRO A 4 -20.83 48.44 -7.58
C PRO A 4 -21.19 47.69 -6.29
N GLU A 5 -22.23 48.21 -5.65
CA GLU A 5 -22.91 47.77 -4.44
C GLU A 5 -23.40 46.32 -4.50
N LYS A 6 -23.35 45.66 -3.33
CA LYS A 6 -24.18 44.50 -2.98
C LYS A 6 -25.27 44.95 -2.02
N THR A 7 -26.52 44.69 -2.38
CA THR A 7 -27.67 44.70 -1.48
C THR A 7 -28.26 43.31 -1.47
N GLU A 8 -28.34 42.66 -0.32
CA GLU A 8 -29.39 41.67 -0.09
C GLU A 8 -29.70 41.55 1.40
N MET A 9 -31.00 41.41 1.64
CA MET A 9 -31.76 41.68 2.84
C MET A 9 -32.15 40.36 3.52
N THR A 10 -32.02 40.35 4.85
CA THR A 10 -32.79 39.62 5.89
C THR A 10 -33.82 38.56 5.45
N THR A 11 -33.95 37.43 6.18
CA THR A 11 -34.88 37.23 7.34
C THR A 11 -34.94 35.73 7.74
N GLU A 12 -34.86 35.40 9.04
CA GLU A 12 -35.34 34.13 9.65
C GLU A 12 -36.89 34.11 9.72
N PRO A 13 -37.55 32.96 10.01
CA PRO A 13 -38.00 32.77 11.41
C PRO A 13 -38.20 31.30 11.90
N ALA A 14 -38.09 31.19 13.23
CA ALA A 14 -38.99 30.58 14.22
C ALA A 14 -39.38 29.07 14.26
N THR A 15 -39.40 28.65 15.53
CA THR A 15 -39.81 27.46 16.30
C THR A 15 -41.23 26.91 16.08
N ASP A 16 -41.44 25.63 16.41
CA ASP A 16 -42.64 25.23 17.18
C ASP A 16 -42.42 23.96 18.04
N GLU A 17 -43.15 23.91 19.14
CA GLU A 17 -43.11 23.02 20.31
C GLU A 17 -44.39 22.16 20.32
N ALA A 18 -44.36 20.88 20.74
CA ALA A 18 -45.58 20.18 21.16
C ALA A 18 -45.33 18.94 22.03
N THR A 19 -46.00 18.95 23.18
CA THR A 19 -46.04 17.99 24.30
C THR A 19 -47.28 17.10 24.18
N ALA A 20 -47.26 15.86 24.70
CA ALA A 20 -48.43 15.19 25.29
C ALA A 20 -48.09 13.89 26.09
N GLU A 21 -48.58 13.87 27.33
CA GLU A 21 -48.86 12.79 28.32
C GLU A 21 -49.74 11.64 27.74
N ALA A 22 -50.07 10.49 28.36
CA ALA A 22 -50.00 9.79 29.66
C ALA A 22 -50.23 8.27 29.32
N THR A 23 -50.13 7.22 30.15
CA THR A 23 -50.79 6.96 31.44
C THR A 23 -50.33 5.59 31.98
N ASP A 24 -50.34 5.52 33.30
CA ASP A 24 -50.08 4.46 34.27
C ASP A 24 -51.01 3.21 34.21
N ARG A 25 -50.50 2.04 34.63
CA ARG A 25 -51.23 1.04 35.45
C ARG A 25 -50.32 -0.08 36.00
N ALA A 26 -50.16 -0.07 37.32
CA ALA A 26 -49.59 -1.15 38.15
C ALA A 26 -50.61 -2.23 38.52
N THR A 27 -50.17 -3.48 38.76
CA THR A 27 -50.80 -4.45 39.70
C THR A 27 -49.78 -5.51 40.16
N GLU A 28 -49.94 -5.97 41.40
CA GLU A 28 -49.04 -6.64 42.36
C GLU A 28 -48.55 -8.08 42.08
N ALA A 29 -47.47 -8.44 42.80
CA ALA A 29 -46.87 -9.77 43.00
C ALA A 29 -47.65 -10.61 44.07
N PRO A 30 -47.36 -11.92 44.30
CA PRO A 30 -46.21 -12.30 45.14
C PRO A 30 -45.55 -13.70 44.95
N ALA A 31 -44.40 -13.83 45.63
CA ALA A 31 -43.79 -15.01 46.28
C ALA A 31 -42.87 -16.00 45.50
N ALA A 32 -41.66 -16.17 46.04
CA ALA A 32 -40.55 -17.03 45.61
C ALA A 32 -40.71 -18.50 46.02
N PRO A 33 -39.91 -19.43 45.45
CA PRO A 33 -38.68 -19.82 46.16
C PRO A 33 -37.43 -20.10 45.29
N GLU A 34 -36.28 -19.95 45.95
CA GLU A 34 -34.99 -20.68 45.86
C GLU A 34 -34.27 -20.94 44.50
N ALA A 35 -33.22 -20.14 44.30
CA ALA A 35 -31.81 -20.51 44.08
C ALA A 35 -31.38 -21.50 42.97
N LEU A 36 -30.67 -20.89 42.01
CA LEU A 36 -29.37 -21.29 41.43
C LEU A 36 -29.30 -22.47 40.45
N GLU A 37 -29.32 -22.13 39.15
CA GLU A 37 -28.36 -22.63 38.16
C GLU A 37 -28.21 -21.60 37.02
N THR A 38 -27.15 -20.77 37.09
CA THR A 38 -26.75 -19.89 35.99
C THR A 38 -26.00 -20.73 34.96
N THR A 39 -26.64 -21.00 33.83
CA THR A 39 -25.94 -21.39 32.60
C THR A 39 -25.49 -20.11 31.90
N ALA A 40 -24.20 -19.80 32.04
CA ALA A 40 -23.58 -18.69 31.34
C ALA A 40 -23.57 -18.96 29.83
N ALA A 41 -24.24 -18.08 29.07
CA ALA A 41 -23.99 -17.92 27.65
C ALA A 41 -22.51 -17.58 27.41
N PRO A 42 -21.89 -17.98 26.29
CA PRO A 42 -20.49 -17.68 26.05
C PRO A 42 -20.34 -16.16 25.89
N GLU A 43 -19.62 -15.55 26.83
CA GLU A 43 -19.12 -14.18 26.74
C GLU A 43 -18.18 -14.08 25.54
N ALA A 44 -18.72 -13.64 24.41
CA ALA A 44 -17.91 -13.10 23.33
C ALA A 44 -17.19 -11.87 23.89
N THR A 45 -15.90 -12.05 24.18
CA THR A 45 -15.03 -11.00 24.71
C THR A 45 -14.97 -9.88 23.67
N ALA A 46 -15.58 -8.74 24.00
CA ALA A 46 -15.59 -7.53 23.19
C ALA A 46 -14.17 -6.90 23.16
N LEU A 47 -13.27 -7.49 22.37
CA LEU A 47 -12.14 -6.77 21.81
C LEU A 47 -12.68 -5.99 20.60
N GLY A 48 -12.70 -4.67 20.72
CA GLY A 48 -13.38 -3.74 19.82
C GLY A 48 -13.31 -4.15 18.34
N ALA A 49 -14.47 -4.50 17.79
CA ALA A 49 -14.63 -4.77 16.37
C ALA A 49 -14.29 -3.48 15.60
N VAL A 50 -13.05 -3.40 15.13
CA VAL A 50 -12.68 -2.43 14.10
C VAL A 50 -13.59 -2.74 12.93
N SER A 51 -14.55 -1.85 12.63
CA SER A 51 -15.42 -2.00 11.47
C SER A 51 -14.56 -2.25 10.25
N ARG A 52 -14.58 -3.51 9.75
CA ARG A 52 -13.78 -3.90 8.59
C ARG A 52 -14.43 -3.24 7.38
N MET A 53 -13.72 -2.34 6.71
CA MET A 53 -14.21 -1.63 5.53
C MET A 53 -14.62 -2.60 4.40
N PHE A 54 -14.01 -3.79 4.39
CA PHE A 54 -14.34 -4.90 3.51
C PHE A 54 -14.53 -6.17 4.36
N PRO A 55 -15.61 -6.94 4.12
CA PRO A 55 -15.69 -8.33 4.55
C PRO A 55 -14.49 -9.16 4.07
N ASP A 56 -14.21 -10.26 4.75
CA ASP A 56 -13.07 -11.13 4.42
C ASP A 56 -13.16 -11.63 2.97
N GLY A 57 -12.06 -11.51 2.24
CA GLY A 57 -11.96 -11.90 0.82
C GLY A 57 -12.62 -10.93 -0.18
N SER A 58 -13.32 -9.87 0.27
CA SER A 58 -13.99 -8.90 -0.61
C SER A 58 -13.20 -7.62 -0.87
N GLY A 59 -11.98 -7.55 -0.34
CA GLY A 59 -11.10 -6.41 -0.40
C GLY A 59 -9.86 -6.62 0.47
N PRO A 60 -8.95 -5.64 0.50
CA PRO A 60 -7.71 -5.71 1.25
C PRO A 60 -7.98 -5.82 2.75
N ALA A 61 -7.36 -6.81 3.39
CA ALA A 61 -7.41 -6.94 4.84
C ALA A 61 -6.66 -5.79 5.53
N ALA A 62 -7.14 -5.34 6.70
CA ALA A 62 -6.49 -4.25 7.43
C ALA A 62 -5.10 -4.63 7.97
N ASP A 63 -4.87 -5.92 8.22
CA ASP A 63 -3.64 -6.47 8.80
C ASP A 63 -3.45 -7.94 8.32
N PRO A 64 -3.08 -8.15 7.05
CA PRO A 64 -3.18 -9.45 6.38
C PRO A 64 -2.29 -10.54 7.00
N ALA A 65 -1.06 -10.21 7.42
CA ALA A 65 -0.20 -11.13 8.16
C ALA A 65 -0.53 -11.23 9.65
N GLY A 66 -1.37 -10.32 10.17
CA GLY A 66 -1.60 -10.14 11.60
C GLY A 66 -0.42 -9.45 12.31
N SER A 67 -0.76 -8.53 13.21
CA SER A 67 0.17 -7.73 14.02
C SER A 67 1.03 -8.55 14.99
N HIS A 68 0.79 -9.85 15.06
CA HIS A 68 1.54 -10.82 15.84
C HIS A 68 2.59 -11.61 15.05
N PHE A 69 2.61 -11.52 13.71
CA PHE A 69 3.51 -12.32 12.87
C PHE A 69 4.99 -12.00 13.10
N GLU A 70 5.33 -10.75 13.46
CA GLU A 70 6.68 -10.38 13.92
C GLU A 70 6.73 -8.94 14.46
N ARG A 71 7.48 -8.71 15.56
CA ARG A 71 7.78 -7.35 16.07
C ARG A 71 8.96 -6.71 15.33
N ARG A 72 8.91 -6.62 14.00
CA ARG A 72 9.93 -5.92 13.21
C ARG A 72 9.66 -4.42 13.13
N ILE A 73 10.72 -3.64 13.02
CA ILE A 73 10.63 -2.22 12.66
C ILE A 73 10.18 -2.12 11.20
N ARG A 74 8.93 -1.68 10.98
CA ARG A 74 8.38 -1.44 9.64
C ARG A 74 9.10 -0.30 8.93
N SER A 75 9.27 -0.45 7.62
CA SER A 75 9.91 0.55 6.76
C SER A 75 8.97 1.64 6.25
N PHE A 76 7.68 1.41 6.39
CA PHE A 76 6.61 2.31 5.97
C PHE A 76 5.78 2.80 7.17
N GLN A 77 5.11 3.93 6.99
CA GLN A 77 4.07 4.39 7.89
C GLN A 77 2.69 4.30 7.20
N PRO A 78 1.76 3.44 7.69
CA PRO A 78 0.42 3.37 7.13
C PRO A 78 -0.25 4.74 7.17
N ARG A 79 -0.66 5.24 6.00
CA ARG A 79 -1.43 6.47 5.89
C ARG A 79 -2.90 6.16 6.05
N ARG A 80 -3.53 6.76 7.06
CA ARG A 80 -4.98 6.72 7.24
C ARG A 80 -5.60 7.80 6.36
N SER A 81 -5.89 7.46 5.11
CA SER A 81 -6.61 8.33 4.19
C SER A 81 -7.96 7.73 3.84
N ARG A 82 -8.95 8.61 3.64
CA ARG A 82 -10.30 8.18 3.29
C ARG A 82 -10.32 7.54 1.91
N VAL A 83 -10.89 6.35 1.82
CA VAL A 83 -11.19 5.70 0.55
C VAL A 83 -12.45 6.34 -0.04
N THR A 84 -12.37 6.76 -1.31
CA THR A 84 -13.54 7.29 -2.03
C THR A 84 -14.48 6.17 -2.45
N THR A 85 -15.75 6.48 -2.73
CA THR A 85 -16.73 5.48 -3.18
C THR A 85 -16.24 4.71 -4.40
N GLY A 86 -15.73 5.40 -5.42
CA GLY A 86 -15.24 4.76 -6.63
C GLY A 86 -14.01 3.88 -6.42
N GLN A 87 -13.14 4.20 -5.44
CA GLN A 87 -12.02 3.33 -5.06
C GLN A 87 -12.51 2.08 -4.32
N ALA A 88 -13.46 2.23 -3.40
CA ALA A 88 -14.03 1.10 -2.66
C ALA A 88 -14.80 0.15 -3.59
N GLU A 89 -15.55 0.67 -4.56
CA GLU A 89 -16.24 -0.12 -5.58
C GLU A 89 -15.28 -0.85 -6.51
N ALA A 90 -14.17 -0.21 -6.92
CA ALA A 90 -13.14 -0.89 -7.70
C ALA A 90 -12.49 -2.03 -6.93
N LEU A 91 -12.16 -1.81 -5.65
CA LEU A 91 -11.65 -2.88 -4.77
C LEU A 91 -12.64 -4.03 -4.68
N ARG A 92 -13.91 -3.78 -4.37
CA ARG A 92 -14.92 -4.86 -4.25
C ARG A 92 -15.10 -5.65 -5.55
N ARG A 93 -15.06 -4.99 -6.70
CA ARG A 93 -15.27 -5.65 -8.01
C ARG A 93 -14.08 -6.49 -8.44
N HIS A 94 -12.85 -6.03 -8.20
CA HIS A 94 -11.65 -6.60 -8.81
C HIS A 94 -10.71 -7.31 -7.83
N TRP A 95 -10.99 -7.30 -6.52
CA TRP A 95 -10.09 -7.91 -5.53
C TRP A 95 -9.92 -9.42 -5.71
N SER A 96 -10.98 -10.15 -6.07
CA SER A 96 -10.88 -11.60 -6.28
C SER A 96 -9.96 -11.98 -7.43
N ASP A 97 -9.86 -11.11 -8.44
CA ASP A 97 -9.20 -11.43 -9.71
C ASP A 97 -7.79 -10.83 -9.74
N TRP A 98 -7.64 -9.60 -9.23
CA TRP A 98 -6.41 -8.83 -9.31
C TRP A 98 -5.74 -8.58 -7.96
N GLY A 99 -6.45 -8.83 -6.86
CA GLY A 99 -5.99 -8.56 -5.51
C GLY A 99 -5.39 -9.78 -4.81
N LEU A 100 -4.45 -9.52 -3.90
CA LEU A 100 -4.02 -10.49 -2.92
C LEU A 100 -3.62 -9.84 -1.61
N ASP A 101 -3.85 -10.55 -0.50
CA ASP A 101 -3.30 -10.21 0.79
C ASP A 101 -1.95 -10.91 0.99
N ILE A 102 -0.99 -10.19 1.58
CA ILE A 102 0.32 -10.71 1.98
C ILE A 102 0.19 -11.26 3.40
N ASP A 103 -0.19 -12.53 3.49
CA ASP A 103 -0.46 -13.25 4.74
C ASP A 103 0.72 -14.10 5.24
N GLY A 104 1.74 -14.29 4.39
CA GLY A 104 2.91 -15.13 4.68
C GLY A 104 2.66 -16.63 4.58
N GLN A 105 1.54 -17.08 4.01
CA GLN A 105 1.14 -18.49 4.03
C GLN A 105 1.31 -19.21 2.70
N ARG A 106 0.95 -18.55 1.59
CA ARG A 106 1.01 -19.17 0.26
C ARG A 106 2.26 -18.77 -0.53
N ILE A 107 2.85 -19.73 -1.21
CA ILE A 107 3.87 -19.47 -2.24
C ILE A 107 3.18 -19.07 -3.55
N ILE A 108 3.69 -18.02 -4.16
CA ILE A 108 3.25 -17.40 -5.40
C ILE A 108 4.38 -17.60 -6.43
N ASP A 109 4.01 -18.10 -7.60
CA ASP A 109 4.84 -18.07 -8.79
C ASP A 109 4.34 -16.94 -9.71
N PRO A 110 5.09 -15.83 -9.85
CA PRO A 110 4.73 -14.75 -10.77
C PRO A 110 4.53 -15.21 -12.22
N ALA A 111 5.24 -16.25 -12.67
CA ALA A 111 5.05 -16.78 -14.01
C ALA A 111 3.65 -17.39 -14.18
N GLU A 112 3.12 -18.09 -13.17
CA GLU A 112 1.75 -18.61 -13.21
C GLU A 112 0.73 -17.46 -13.09
N MET A 113 1.02 -16.47 -12.25
CA MET A 113 0.14 -15.31 -12.03
C MET A 113 -0.08 -14.46 -13.30
N PHE A 114 0.93 -14.38 -14.17
CA PHE A 114 0.93 -13.57 -15.38
C PHE A 114 1.04 -14.40 -16.66
N ASP A 115 0.58 -15.66 -16.66
CA ASP A 115 0.51 -16.51 -17.85
C ASP A 115 1.84 -16.63 -18.63
N GLY A 116 2.96 -16.66 -17.89
CA GLY A 116 4.32 -16.81 -18.41
C GLY A 116 5.03 -15.51 -18.78
N LEU A 117 4.39 -14.35 -18.63
CA LEU A 117 5.05 -13.06 -18.85
C LEU A 117 6.17 -12.82 -17.83
N PRO A 118 7.25 -12.10 -18.21
CA PRO A 118 8.20 -11.56 -17.26
C PRO A 118 7.50 -10.76 -16.16
N ALA A 119 7.97 -10.87 -14.92
CA ALA A 119 7.30 -10.26 -13.78
C ALA A 119 8.20 -9.26 -13.05
N VAL A 120 7.69 -8.04 -12.87
CA VAL A 120 8.32 -7.00 -12.07
C VAL A 120 7.53 -6.78 -10.79
N LEU A 121 8.22 -6.77 -9.66
CA LEU A 121 7.69 -6.35 -8.38
C LEU A 121 7.89 -4.85 -8.19
N GLU A 122 6.81 -4.09 -7.98
CA GLU A 122 6.87 -2.68 -7.60
C GLU A 122 6.49 -2.52 -6.12
N ILE A 123 7.39 -1.98 -5.29
CA ILE A 123 7.17 -1.81 -3.85
C ILE A 123 6.86 -0.34 -3.55
N GLY A 124 5.69 -0.09 -2.95
CA GLY A 124 5.26 1.24 -2.55
C GLY A 124 4.78 2.09 -3.71
N PHE A 125 3.88 1.55 -4.56
CA PHE A 125 3.40 2.23 -5.77
C PHE A 125 2.53 3.48 -5.48
N GLY A 126 2.13 3.71 -4.23
CA GLY A 126 1.36 4.88 -3.80
C GLY A 126 -0.01 4.92 -4.48
N MET A 127 -0.26 5.96 -5.30
CA MET A 127 -1.54 6.10 -6.01
C MET A 127 -1.61 5.28 -7.30
N GLY A 128 -0.52 4.67 -7.76
CA GLY A 128 -0.52 3.78 -8.93
C GLY A 128 -0.60 4.47 -10.30
N GLU A 129 -0.57 5.79 -10.37
CA GLU A 129 -0.60 6.53 -11.66
C GLU A 129 0.61 6.16 -12.52
N ALA A 130 1.81 6.18 -11.95
CA ALA A 130 3.03 5.78 -12.64
C ALA A 130 3.01 4.28 -13.02
N THR A 131 2.54 3.43 -12.12
CA THR A 131 2.37 1.99 -12.37
C THR A 131 1.48 1.71 -13.57
N ALA A 132 0.30 2.33 -13.62
CA ALA A 132 -0.63 2.17 -14.73
C ALA A 132 -0.04 2.66 -16.06
N LEU A 133 0.67 3.79 -16.05
CA LEU A 133 1.37 4.30 -17.24
C LEU A 133 2.46 3.35 -17.73
N MET A 134 3.30 2.83 -16.83
CA MET A 134 4.34 1.86 -17.16
C MET A 134 3.75 0.55 -17.68
N ALA A 135 2.71 0.03 -17.03
CA ALA A 135 2.04 -1.21 -17.43
C ALA A 135 1.36 -1.08 -18.81
N ALA A 136 0.77 0.08 -19.11
CA ALA A 136 0.20 0.37 -20.43
C ALA A 136 1.26 0.49 -21.53
N ALA A 137 2.44 1.05 -21.20
CA ALA A 137 3.55 1.20 -22.13
C ALA A 137 4.30 -0.11 -22.40
N ASP A 138 4.20 -1.09 -21.49
CA ASP A 138 4.82 -2.40 -21.59
C ASP A 138 3.85 -3.54 -21.23
N PRO A 139 2.88 -3.84 -22.12
CA PRO A 139 1.88 -4.89 -21.88
C PRO A 139 2.49 -6.31 -21.84
N GLY A 140 3.75 -6.47 -22.28
CA GLY A 140 4.47 -7.73 -22.25
C GLY A 140 5.06 -8.09 -20.89
N THR A 141 4.96 -7.21 -19.90
CA THR A 141 5.49 -7.41 -18.55
C THR A 141 4.35 -7.38 -17.52
N GLY A 142 4.28 -8.40 -16.68
CA GLY A 142 3.40 -8.45 -15.52
C GLY A 142 3.93 -7.60 -14.37
N ILE A 143 3.07 -6.80 -13.74
CA ILE A 143 3.41 -5.94 -12.61
C ILE A 143 2.70 -6.42 -11.35
N LEU A 144 3.48 -6.96 -10.40
CA LEU A 144 3.02 -7.22 -9.04
C LEU A 144 3.27 -5.98 -8.20
N ALA A 145 2.23 -5.17 -8.01
CA ALA A 145 2.29 -3.89 -7.32
C ALA A 145 1.93 -4.07 -5.83
N VAL A 146 2.88 -3.80 -4.92
CA VAL A 146 2.69 -3.93 -3.47
C VAL A 146 2.54 -2.57 -2.82
N ASP A 147 1.50 -2.41 -2.01
CA ASP A 147 1.36 -1.25 -1.12
C ASP A 147 0.44 -1.59 0.07
N VAL A 148 0.50 -0.80 1.14
CA VAL A 148 -0.44 -0.86 2.28
C VAL A 148 -1.50 0.25 2.21
N HIS A 149 -1.40 1.15 1.23
CA HIS A 149 -2.27 2.29 1.06
C HIS A 149 -3.54 1.93 0.30
N THR A 150 -4.59 1.56 1.02
CA THR A 150 -5.89 1.14 0.46
C THR A 150 -6.48 2.10 -0.59
N PRO A 151 -6.47 3.45 -0.43
CA PRO A 151 -6.93 4.35 -1.48
C PRO A 151 -6.14 4.21 -2.78
N GLY A 152 -4.83 3.99 -2.67
CA GLY A 152 -3.92 3.78 -3.78
C GLY A 152 -4.22 2.49 -4.55
N GLN A 153 -4.42 1.39 -3.82
CA GLN A 153 -4.84 0.10 -4.37
C GLN A 153 -6.14 0.24 -5.17
N GLY A 154 -7.15 0.90 -4.60
CA GLY A 154 -8.41 1.15 -5.31
C GLY A 154 -8.26 2.09 -6.51
N ASN A 155 -7.34 3.06 -6.46
CA ASN A 155 -7.06 3.92 -7.60
C ASN A 155 -6.40 3.15 -8.75
N LEU A 156 -5.42 2.29 -8.44
CA LEU A 156 -4.75 1.48 -9.44
C LEU A 156 -5.72 0.52 -10.13
N PHE A 157 -6.65 -0.11 -9.41
CA PHE A 157 -7.72 -0.91 -10.04
C PHE A 157 -8.61 -0.08 -10.96
N ARG A 158 -8.98 1.15 -10.58
CA ARG A 158 -9.74 2.04 -11.47
C ARG A 158 -8.97 2.37 -12.74
N LEU A 159 -7.67 2.68 -12.61
CA LEU A 159 -6.82 3.00 -13.76
C LEU A 159 -6.63 1.77 -14.66
N ALA A 160 -6.42 0.59 -14.09
CA ALA A 160 -6.32 -0.66 -14.83
C ALA A 160 -7.61 -0.95 -15.61
N GLU A 161 -8.77 -0.85 -14.96
CA GLU A 161 -10.08 -1.00 -15.62
C GLU A 161 -10.28 0.02 -16.74
N GLN A 162 -10.02 1.30 -16.48
CA GLN A 162 -10.22 2.38 -17.46
C GLN A 162 -9.32 2.24 -18.69
N ASN A 163 -8.12 1.71 -18.53
CA ASN A 163 -7.14 1.54 -19.60
C ASN A 163 -7.10 0.10 -20.16
N GLY A 164 -7.98 -0.80 -19.70
CA GLY A 164 -8.03 -2.19 -20.14
C GLY A 164 -6.76 -2.99 -19.83
N LEU A 165 -6.08 -2.69 -18.71
CA LEU A 165 -4.82 -3.34 -18.32
C LEU A 165 -5.10 -4.70 -17.68
N SER A 166 -4.52 -5.75 -18.25
CA SER A 166 -4.61 -7.13 -17.73
C SER A 166 -3.33 -7.59 -17.00
N ASN A 167 -2.23 -6.85 -17.18
CA ASN A 167 -0.89 -7.18 -16.69
C ASN A 167 -0.58 -6.57 -15.30
N ILE A 168 -1.58 -6.27 -14.48
CA ILE A 168 -1.41 -5.74 -13.12
C ILE A 168 -2.03 -6.70 -12.11
N ARG A 169 -1.32 -6.93 -11.00
CA ARG A 169 -1.85 -7.52 -9.77
C ARG A 169 -1.46 -6.63 -8.60
N VAL A 170 -2.35 -6.51 -7.60
CA VAL A 170 -2.14 -5.68 -6.42
C VAL A 170 -2.05 -6.55 -5.17
N ALA A 171 -0.97 -6.37 -4.43
CA ALA A 171 -0.71 -7.06 -3.19
C ALA A 171 -0.78 -6.08 -2.00
N ASN A 172 -1.65 -6.39 -1.05
CA ASN A 172 -1.85 -5.62 0.18
C ASN A 172 -1.05 -6.21 1.34
N GLY A 173 -0.15 -5.42 1.92
CA GLY A 173 0.63 -5.81 3.10
C GLY A 173 2.11 -5.46 3.02
N ASP A 174 2.92 -6.09 3.86
CA ASP A 174 4.35 -5.80 3.98
C ASP A 174 5.16 -6.54 2.89
N ALA A 175 5.81 -5.79 2.00
CA ALA A 175 6.64 -6.36 0.93
C ALA A 175 7.79 -7.24 1.45
N ILE A 176 8.27 -7.01 2.68
CA ILE A 176 9.27 -7.88 3.31
C ILE A 176 8.71 -9.30 3.53
N ILE A 177 7.46 -9.41 3.97
CA ILE A 177 6.80 -10.71 4.16
C ILE A 177 6.59 -11.38 2.81
N LEU A 178 6.16 -10.63 1.78
CA LEU A 178 6.01 -11.15 0.43
C LEU A 178 7.33 -11.74 -0.10
N LEU A 179 8.42 -10.97 -0.02
CA LEU A 179 9.74 -11.42 -0.46
C LEU A 179 10.24 -12.60 0.37
N ARG A 180 10.07 -12.58 1.70
CA ARG A 180 10.62 -13.62 2.57
C ARG A 180 9.85 -14.93 2.47
N GLU A 181 8.52 -14.87 2.48
CA GLU A 181 7.68 -16.05 2.72
C GLU A 181 6.90 -16.50 1.50
N MET A 182 6.59 -15.61 0.56
CA MET A 182 5.52 -15.88 -0.40
C MET A 182 5.99 -15.93 -1.86
N LEU A 183 7.16 -15.40 -2.21
CA LEU A 183 7.63 -15.48 -3.60
C LEU A 183 8.57 -16.65 -3.81
N LYS A 184 8.41 -17.37 -4.93
CA LYS A 184 9.36 -18.40 -5.35
C LYS A 184 10.76 -17.79 -5.58
N PRO A 185 11.86 -18.48 -5.21
CA PRO A 185 13.22 -18.01 -5.54
C PRO A 185 13.41 -17.79 -7.05
N ALA A 186 14.24 -16.81 -7.43
CA ALA A 186 14.60 -16.50 -8.82
C ALA A 186 13.39 -16.43 -9.79
N SER A 187 12.30 -15.81 -9.35
CA SER A 187 11.03 -15.76 -10.08
C SER A 187 10.67 -14.36 -10.60
N LEU A 188 11.41 -13.32 -10.19
CA LEU A 188 11.22 -11.95 -10.65
C LEU A 188 12.26 -11.55 -11.70
N ASP A 189 11.80 -10.83 -12.72
CA ASP A 189 12.61 -10.22 -13.79
C ASP A 189 13.00 -8.77 -13.48
N GLY A 190 12.47 -8.21 -12.40
CA GLY A 190 12.92 -6.94 -11.84
C GLY A 190 12.23 -6.57 -10.54
N ILE A 191 12.84 -5.66 -9.80
CA ILE A 191 12.23 -5.00 -8.63
C ILE A 191 12.36 -3.49 -8.82
N ARG A 192 11.30 -2.74 -8.53
CA ARG A 192 11.29 -1.28 -8.56
C ARG A 192 10.89 -0.74 -7.19
N VAL A 193 11.64 0.24 -6.69
CA VAL A 193 11.38 0.93 -5.41
C VAL A 193 11.53 2.43 -5.62
N TYR A 194 10.43 3.13 -5.85
CA TYR A 194 10.45 4.56 -6.16
C TYR A 194 9.98 5.39 -4.96
N PHE A 195 10.78 6.38 -4.59
CA PHE A 195 10.52 7.35 -3.53
C PHE A 195 10.08 6.71 -2.19
N PRO A 196 10.77 5.66 -1.69
CA PRO A 196 10.45 5.08 -0.39
C PRO A 196 10.64 6.12 0.73
N ASP A 197 9.92 5.96 1.85
CA ASP A 197 9.98 6.88 2.99
C ASP A 197 11.46 7.15 3.41
N PRO A 198 11.94 8.41 3.37
CA PRO A 198 13.37 8.69 3.50
C PRO A 198 13.89 8.68 4.94
N TRP A 199 12.99 8.75 5.92
CA TRP A 199 13.28 8.74 7.35
C TRP A 199 14.47 9.67 7.72
N PRO A 200 14.35 10.99 7.54
CA PRO A 200 15.50 11.93 7.56
C PRO A 200 16.20 12.05 8.92
N LYS A 201 15.57 11.62 10.01
CA LYS A 201 16.16 11.66 11.35
C LYS A 201 17.04 10.43 11.55
N LYS A 202 18.32 10.60 11.93
CA LYS A 202 19.29 9.50 12.18
C LYS A 202 18.73 8.32 12.96
N ARG A 203 18.01 8.58 14.06
CA ARG A 203 17.36 7.54 14.89
C ARG A 203 16.32 6.66 14.15
N HIS A 204 15.87 7.09 12.98
CA HIS A 204 14.89 6.40 12.14
C HIS A 204 15.54 5.73 10.91
N HIS A 205 16.86 5.84 10.67
CA HIS A 205 17.47 5.25 9.48
C HIS A 205 17.26 3.74 9.38
N LYS A 206 17.16 3.02 10.51
CA LYS A 206 16.77 1.60 10.58
C LYS A 206 15.36 1.28 10.05
N ARG A 207 14.56 2.29 9.72
CA ARG A 207 13.26 2.18 9.05
C ARG A 207 13.38 2.36 7.54
N ARG A 208 14.52 2.76 7.00
CA ARG A 208 14.70 2.81 5.54
C ARG A 208 14.56 1.39 4.98
N LEU A 209 13.88 1.26 3.85
CA LEU A 209 13.64 -0.02 3.20
C LEU A 209 14.94 -0.61 2.63
N ILE A 210 15.74 0.23 1.95
CA ILE A 210 17.00 -0.22 1.35
C ILE A 210 18.05 -0.38 2.44
N GLN A 211 18.23 -1.64 2.84
CA GLN A 211 19.16 -2.12 3.87
C GLN A 211 19.75 -3.47 3.42
N PRO A 212 20.89 -3.91 3.96
CA PRO A 212 21.51 -5.18 3.56
C PRO A 212 20.55 -6.36 3.58
N GLU A 213 19.69 -6.49 4.61
CA GLU A 213 18.76 -7.62 4.74
C GLU A 213 17.66 -7.59 3.68
N PHE A 214 17.22 -6.40 3.27
CA PHE A 214 16.28 -6.27 2.14
C PHE A 214 16.95 -6.68 0.83
N LEU A 215 18.20 -6.27 0.62
CA LEU A 215 18.95 -6.63 -0.59
C LEU A 215 19.18 -8.13 -0.69
N THR A 216 19.47 -8.82 0.42
CA THR A 216 19.58 -10.28 0.42
C THR A 216 18.29 -10.95 -0.02
N LEU A 217 17.14 -10.54 0.54
CA LEU A 217 15.83 -11.05 0.12
C LEU A 217 15.53 -10.73 -1.35
N ALA A 218 15.82 -9.52 -1.80
CA ALA A 218 15.62 -9.12 -3.19
C ALA A 218 16.46 -9.96 -4.15
N ALA A 219 17.74 -10.17 -3.84
CA ALA A 219 18.66 -10.98 -4.66
C ALA A 219 18.19 -12.44 -4.78
N GLU A 220 17.65 -13.03 -3.71
CA GLU A 220 17.12 -14.40 -3.73
C GLU A 220 15.87 -14.56 -4.61
N ARG A 221 15.08 -13.49 -4.79
CA ARG A 221 13.86 -13.53 -5.61
C ARG A 221 14.09 -13.08 -7.06
N LEU A 222 15.14 -12.30 -7.32
CA LEU A 222 15.53 -11.88 -8.66
C LEU A 222 16.24 -12.99 -9.44
N ARG A 223 15.92 -13.11 -10.73
CA ARG A 223 16.70 -13.92 -11.68
C ARG A 223 18.10 -13.33 -11.89
N PRO A 224 19.12 -14.15 -12.22
CA PRO A 224 20.41 -13.63 -12.68
C PRO A 224 20.23 -12.60 -13.80
N GLY A 225 20.88 -11.45 -13.69
CA GLY A 225 20.79 -10.34 -14.65
C GLY A 225 19.55 -9.44 -14.49
N ALA A 226 18.59 -9.77 -13.63
CA ALA A 226 17.43 -8.92 -13.39
C ALA A 226 17.81 -7.64 -12.62
N VAL A 227 17.09 -6.55 -12.87
CA VAL A 227 17.43 -5.22 -12.34
C VAL A 227 16.62 -4.89 -11.08
N LEU A 228 17.32 -4.43 -10.03
CA LEU A 228 16.76 -3.65 -8.94
C LEU A 228 16.93 -2.16 -9.26
N HIS A 229 15.80 -1.46 -9.43
CA HIS A 229 15.77 -0.03 -9.75
C HIS A 229 15.17 0.76 -8.59
N CYS A 230 16.02 1.51 -7.91
CA CYS A 230 15.63 2.43 -6.84
C CYS A 230 15.62 3.88 -7.34
N ALA A 231 14.71 4.70 -6.84
CA ALA A 231 14.74 6.15 -7.07
C ALA A 231 14.39 6.92 -5.80
N THR A 232 15.05 8.05 -5.55
CA THR A 232 14.74 8.94 -4.42
C THR A 232 15.12 10.38 -4.72
N ASP A 233 14.40 11.34 -4.14
CA ASP A 233 14.69 12.78 -4.19
C ASP A 233 15.39 13.29 -2.92
N TRP A 234 15.80 12.38 -2.03
CA TRP A 234 16.48 12.70 -0.78
C TRP A 234 17.95 12.27 -0.84
N GLU A 235 18.85 13.22 -1.09
CA GLU A 235 20.28 12.95 -1.32
C GLU A 235 20.93 12.08 -0.21
N PRO A 236 20.74 12.34 1.10
CA PRO A 236 21.32 11.47 2.16
C PRO A 236 20.76 10.04 2.21
N TYR A 237 19.65 9.77 1.50
CA TYR A 237 19.15 8.42 1.33
C TYR A 237 19.68 7.82 0.03
N ALA A 238 19.82 8.61 -1.05
CA ALA A 238 20.50 8.18 -2.27
C ALA A 238 21.94 7.71 -1.99
N GLU A 239 22.71 8.49 -1.21
CA GLU A 239 24.07 8.12 -0.77
C GLU A 239 24.05 6.79 -0.01
N GLN A 240 23.14 6.63 0.96
CA GLN A 240 23.02 5.38 1.72
C GLN A 240 22.60 4.19 0.83
N MET A 241 21.69 4.40 -0.14
CA MET A 241 21.30 3.36 -1.08
C MET A 241 22.51 2.92 -1.90
N LEU A 242 23.31 3.87 -2.40
CA LEU A 242 24.51 3.60 -3.19
C LEU A 242 25.54 2.81 -2.37
N ASP A 243 25.83 3.23 -1.14
CA ASP A 243 26.77 2.54 -0.25
C ASP A 243 26.34 1.09 0.01
N VAL A 244 25.06 0.89 0.36
CA VAL A 244 24.52 -0.43 0.74
C VAL A 244 24.42 -1.35 -0.47
N LEU A 245 24.01 -0.85 -1.64
CA LEU A 245 23.96 -1.62 -2.88
C LEU A 245 25.35 -2.02 -3.37
N THR A 246 26.29 -1.07 -3.37
CA THR A 246 27.67 -1.30 -3.81
C THR A 246 28.39 -2.32 -2.92
N ALA A 247 28.09 -2.34 -1.62
CA ALA A 247 28.69 -3.29 -0.69
C ALA A 247 28.07 -4.70 -0.75
N HIS A 248 26.90 -4.87 -1.37
CA HIS A 248 26.19 -6.15 -1.35
C HIS A 248 26.66 -7.08 -2.49
N PRO A 249 27.14 -8.31 -2.20
CA PRO A 249 27.79 -9.17 -3.21
C PRO A 249 26.85 -9.71 -4.28
N GLY A 250 25.54 -9.69 -4.04
CA GLY A 250 24.52 -10.13 -5.00
C GLY A 250 24.12 -9.09 -6.06
N PHE A 251 24.74 -7.91 -6.05
CA PHE A 251 24.40 -6.82 -6.97
C PHE A 251 25.63 -6.17 -7.59
N GLU A 252 25.50 -5.76 -8.84
CA GLU A 252 26.51 -4.99 -9.57
C GLU A 252 25.88 -3.70 -10.11
N ASN A 253 26.59 -2.57 -9.96
CA ASN A 253 26.10 -1.29 -10.48
C ASN A 253 26.12 -1.31 -12.01
N THR A 254 25.01 -0.91 -12.63
CA THR A 254 24.93 -0.81 -14.10
C THR A 254 25.71 0.38 -14.66
N CYS A 255 26.06 1.35 -13.81
CA CYS A 255 26.87 2.50 -14.17
C CYS A 255 28.36 2.18 -13.98
N GLN A 256 29.14 2.28 -15.08
CA GLN A 256 30.57 1.95 -15.09
C GLN A 256 31.41 2.85 -14.17
N ASP A 257 30.95 4.06 -13.90
CA ASP A 257 31.59 5.03 -12.98
C ASP A 257 31.22 4.79 -11.51
N GLY A 258 30.38 3.79 -11.22
CA GLY A 258 29.93 3.44 -9.88
C GLY A 258 28.94 4.43 -9.26
N GLY A 259 28.36 5.33 -10.08
CA GLY A 259 27.48 6.40 -9.61
C GLY A 259 25.98 6.13 -9.75
N TYR A 260 25.24 7.22 -9.95
CA TYR A 260 23.80 7.21 -10.18
C TYR A 260 23.50 7.13 -11.68
N ALA A 261 22.48 6.37 -12.03
CA ALA A 261 22.03 6.26 -13.41
C ALA A 261 21.23 7.51 -13.84
N PRO A 262 21.21 7.84 -15.15
CA PRO A 262 20.21 8.76 -15.66
C PRO A 262 18.81 8.16 -15.50
N ARG A 263 17.78 9.02 -15.29
CA ARG A 263 16.39 8.58 -15.28
C ARG A 263 16.06 7.87 -16.60
N PRO A 264 15.68 6.59 -16.60
CA PRO A 264 15.33 5.90 -17.83
C PRO A 264 14.02 6.45 -18.39
N ALA A 265 13.88 6.46 -19.71
CA ALA A 265 12.66 6.92 -20.39
C ALA A 265 11.41 6.11 -19.96
N SER A 266 11.61 4.86 -19.53
CA SER A 266 10.56 3.98 -19.01
C SER A 266 10.00 4.41 -17.65
N ARG A 267 10.70 5.25 -16.87
CA ARG A 267 10.19 5.77 -15.60
C ARG A 267 9.48 7.11 -15.83
N PRO A 268 8.13 7.16 -15.79
CA PRO A 268 7.41 8.42 -15.97
C PRO A 268 7.73 9.38 -14.83
N LEU A 269 7.54 10.67 -15.08
CA LEU A 269 7.59 11.68 -14.02
C LEU A 269 6.45 11.40 -13.05
N THR A 270 6.78 11.07 -11.81
CA THR A 270 5.75 10.82 -10.80
C THR A 270 5.23 12.14 -10.23
N ARG A 271 4.02 12.14 -9.65
CA ARG A 271 3.51 13.30 -8.92
C ARG A 271 4.43 13.73 -7.77
N PHE A 272 5.12 12.79 -7.13
CA PHE A 272 6.09 13.07 -6.07
C PHE A 272 7.34 13.75 -6.61
N GLU A 273 7.85 13.29 -7.74
CA GLU A 273 8.99 13.89 -8.44
C GLU A 273 8.68 15.33 -8.86
N GLY A 274 7.49 15.61 -9.40
CA GLY A 274 7.08 16.99 -9.70
C GLY A 274 7.14 17.92 -8.48
N GLN A 275 6.60 17.47 -7.32
CA GLN A 275 6.63 18.24 -6.07
C GLN A 275 8.05 18.44 -5.50
N GLY A 276 8.94 17.47 -5.70
CA GLY A 276 10.34 17.58 -5.30
C GLY A 276 11.13 18.53 -6.21
N LEU A 277 10.92 18.43 -7.52
CA LEU A 277 11.54 19.31 -8.52
C LEU A 277 11.12 20.77 -8.33
N ASP A 278 9.84 21.03 -8.01
CA ASP A 278 9.36 22.39 -7.67
C ASP A 278 10.07 22.99 -6.45
N LYS A 279 10.67 22.14 -5.60
CA LYS A 279 11.45 22.52 -4.42
C LYS A 279 12.97 22.50 -4.67
N GLY A 280 13.39 22.26 -5.92
CA GLY A 280 14.79 22.18 -6.32
C GLY A 280 15.49 20.89 -5.89
N HIS A 281 14.76 19.82 -5.55
CA HIS A 281 15.36 18.53 -5.24
C HIS A 281 15.93 17.88 -6.50
N VAL A 282 17.02 17.13 -6.34
CA VAL A 282 17.59 16.29 -7.39
C VAL A 282 17.11 14.85 -7.17
N VAL A 283 16.56 14.23 -8.21
CA VAL A 283 16.20 12.81 -8.17
C VAL A 283 17.41 11.98 -8.57
N ARG A 284 17.70 10.97 -7.77
CA ARG A 284 18.75 9.96 -8.00
C ARG A 284 18.11 8.63 -8.35
N ASP A 285 18.48 8.09 -9.49
CA ASP A 285 18.14 6.74 -9.93
C ASP A 285 19.35 5.81 -9.69
N LEU A 286 19.11 4.64 -9.11
CA LEU A 286 20.11 3.60 -8.88
C LEU A 286 19.63 2.32 -9.56
N LEU A 287 20.38 1.84 -10.54
CA LEU A 287 20.08 0.61 -11.27
C LEU A 287 21.21 -0.40 -11.01
N PHE A 288 20.87 -1.50 -10.36
CA PHE A 288 21.81 -2.57 -10.04
C PHE A 288 21.29 -3.89 -10.62
N SER A 289 22.16 -4.63 -11.30
CA SER A 289 21.83 -5.96 -11.81
C SER A 289 22.17 -7.01 -10.76
N ARG A 290 21.30 -8.01 -10.60
CA ARG A 290 21.58 -9.15 -9.72
C ARG A 290 22.59 -10.10 -10.39
N VAL A 291 23.64 -10.50 -9.66
CA VAL A 291 24.72 -11.39 -10.15
C VAL A 291 24.57 -12.84 -9.68
#